data_AF-A0A920ISY5-F1
#
_entry.id   AF-A0A920ISY5-F1
#
_cell.length_a   1.000
_cell.length_b   1.000
_cell.length_c   1.000
_cell.angle_alpha   90.00
_cell.angle_beta   90.00
_cell.angle_gamma   90.00
#
_symmetry.space_group_name_H-M   'P 1'
#
loop_
_entity.id
_entity.type
_entity.pdbx_description
1 polymer ?
#
loop_
_entity_poly.entity_id
_entity_poly.type
_entity_poly.pdbx_seq_one_letter_code
_entity_poly.pdbx_strand_id
1 'polypeptide(L)' 'MIVAVGRTPNSQNIFDSSVEISIDSKGFVDVDQYCRTNIDNIWAIGDLVRGPMLAHKGSEEGVMVADRIIGKN' A
#
# COMPACT_ATOMS: atom_id res chain seq x y z
N MET A 1 23.29 14.28 -16.58
CA MET A 1 22.42 13.18 -17.07
C MET A 1 21.29 13.02 -16.07
N ILE A 2 20.02 13.03 -16.53
CA ILE A 2 18.84 12.82 -15.67
C ILE A 2 18.21 11.49 -16.08
N VAL A 3 17.88 10.64 -15.10
CA VAL A 3 17.21 9.36 -15.31
C VAL A 3 15.88 9.39 -14.57
N ALA A 4 14.77 9.33 -15.31
CA ALA A 4 13.40 9.44 -14.79
C ALA A 4 12.50 8.34 -15.39
N VAL A 5 12.95 7.08 -15.30
CA VAL A 5 12.29 5.92 -15.95
C VAL A 5 11.11 5.35 -15.16
N GLY A 6 10.93 5.76 -13.90
CA GLY A 6 9.86 5.27 -13.05
C GLY A 6 10.23 5.22 -11.58
N ARG A 7 9.38 4.54 -10.80
CA ARG A 7 9.50 4.35 -9.35
C ARG A 7 9.14 2.90 -9.03
N THR A 8 9.73 2.39 -7.95
CA THR A 8 9.41 1.08 -7.37
C THR A 8 8.82 1.33 -5.98
N PRO A 9 7.79 0.58 -5.55
CA PRO A 9 7.29 0.66 -4.17
C PRO A 9 8.41 0.40 -3.18
N ASN A 10 8.46 1.20 -2.11
CA ASN A 10 9.40 0.99 -1.02
C ASN A 10 8.80 -0.02 -0.04
N SER A 11 8.95 -1.31 -0.32
CA SER A 11 8.44 -2.42 0.52
C SER A 11 9.55 -3.28 1.12
N GLN A 12 10.80 -3.07 0.70
CA GLN A 12 11.95 -3.87 1.14
C GLN A 12 12.39 -3.47 2.55
N ASN A 13 12.66 -4.47 3.40
CA ASN A 13 13.17 -4.29 4.78
C ASN A 13 12.28 -3.43 5.70
N ILE A 14 10.98 -3.35 5.42
CA ILE A 14 9.99 -2.66 6.28
C ILE A 14 9.36 -3.62 7.29
N PHE A 15 9.17 -4.88 6.87
CA PHE A 15 8.52 -5.90 7.67
C PHE A 15 9.58 -6.84 8.26
N ASP A 16 9.35 -7.26 9.51
CA ASP A 16 10.11 -8.37 10.09
C ASP A 16 9.84 -9.64 9.26
N SER A 17 10.82 -10.53 9.13
CA SER A 17 10.66 -11.76 8.34
C SER A 17 9.60 -12.70 8.91
N SER A 18 9.19 -12.53 10.17
CA SER A 18 8.05 -13.23 10.78
C SER A 18 6.68 -12.69 10.35
N VAL A 19 6.63 -11.49 9.76
CA VAL A 19 5.40 -10.87 9.28
C VAL A 19 5.19 -11.24 7.81
N GLU A 20 4.34 -12.23 7.58
CA GLU A 20 4.04 -12.79 6.26
C GLU A 20 3.07 -11.90 5.45
N ILE A 21 3.41 -10.63 5.22
CA ILE A 21 2.64 -9.74 4.33
C ILE A 21 2.85 -10.19 2.87
N SER A 22 1.74 -10.38 2.15
CA SER A 22 1.78 -10.73 0.73
C SER A 22 2.28 -9.54 -0.10
N ILE A 23 3.32 -9.79 -0.90
CA ILE A 23 3.96 -8.82 -1.78
C ILE A 23 4.03 -9.44 -3.17
N ASP A 24 3.61 -8.69 -4.19
CA ASP A 24 3.63 -9.16 -5.57
C ASP A 24 5.07 -9.23 -6.14
N SER A 25 5.19 -9.78 -7.34
CA SER A 25 6.50 -9.91 -8.02
C SER A 25 7.16 -8.58 -8.39
N LYS A 26 6.43 -7.45 -8.31
CA LYS A 26 6.92 -6.09 -8.56
C LYS A 26 7.21 -5.31 -7.27
N GLY A 27 6.98 -5.92 -6.11
CA GLY A 27 7.23 -5.33 -4.79
C GLY A 27 6.05 -4.54 -4.21
N PHE A 28 4.86 -4.57 -4.82
CA PHE A 28 3.68 -3.92 -4.22
C PHE A 28 3.10 -4.80 -3.12
N VAL A 29 2.61 -4.18 -2.05
CA VAL A 29 1.85 -4.90 -1.03
C VAL A 29 0.49 -5.28 -1.63
N ASP A 30 0.15 -6.56 -1.58
CA ASP A 30 -1.14 -7.05 -2.03
C ASP A 30 -2.22 -6.60 -1.06
N VAL A 31 -3.26 -5.97 -1.62
CA VAL A 31 -4.39 -5.46 -0.85
C VAL A 31 -5.70 -5.66 -1.60
N ASP A 32 -6.79 -5.82 -0.86
CA ASP A 32 -8.14 -5.87 -1.40
C ASP A 32 -8.63 -4.49 -1.90
N GLN A 33 -9.86 -4.42 -2.41
CA GLN A 33 -10.46 -3.17 -2.90
C GLN A 33 -10.56 -2.05 -1.84
N TYR A 34 -10.39 -2.39 -0.56
CA TYR A 34 -10.47 -1.49 0.58
C TYR A 34 -9.13 -1.22 1.24
N CYS A 35 -8.01 -1.63 0.62
CA CYS A 35 -6.65 -1.43 1.12
C CYS A 35 -6.28 -2.30 2.34
N ARG A 36 -7.00 -3.40 2.59
CA ARG A 36 -6.64 -4.41 3.61
C ARG A 36 -5.59 -5.36 3.06
N THR A 37 -4.56 -5.65 3.85
CA THR A 37 -3.58 -6.71 3.51
C THR A 37 -4.15 -8.09 3.85
N ASN A 38 -3.35 -9.13 3.68
CA ASN A 38 -3.69 -10.49 4.13
C ASN A 38 -3.65 -10.68 5.65
N ILE A 39 -3.19 -9.69 6.43
CA ILE A 39 -3.12 -9.75 7.89
C ILE A 39 -4.15 -8.80 8.49
N ASP A 40 -4.96 -9.31 9.41
CA ASP A 40 -5.99 -8.53 10.09
C ASP A 40 -5.42 -7.27 10.75
N ASN A 41 -6.14 -6.16 10.58
CA ASN A 41 -5.78 -4.84 11.09
C ASN A 41 -4.48 -4.23 10.52
N ILE A 42 -3.89 -4.82 9.48
CA ILE A 42 -2.80 -4.23 8.71
C ILE A 42 -3.34 -3.72 7.36
N TRP A 43 -2.95 -2.50 7.00
CA TRP A 43 -3.44 -1.79 5.82
C TRP A 43 -2.26 -1.20 5.04
N ALA A 44 -2.42 -1.02 3.73
CA ALA A 44 -1.42 -0.36 2.88
C ALA A 44 -2.11 0.50 1.81
N ILE A 45 -1.56 1.69 1.54
CA ILE A 45 -2.15 2.71 0.64
C ILE A 45 -1.07 3.38 -0.23
N GLY A 46 -1.49 4.21 -1.18
CA GLY A 46 -0.63 5.09 -1.95
C GLY A 46 0.24 4.35 -2.96
N ASP A 47 1.50 4.78 -3.10
CA ASP A 47 2.49 4.22 -4.04
C ASP A 47 2.93 2.80 -3.66
N LEU A 48 2.63 2.33 -2.44
CA LEU A 48 3.00 1.00 -1.95
C LEU A 48 2.08 -0.11 -2.49
N VAL A 49 0.92 0.26 -3.03
CA VAL A 49 -0.11 -0.67 -3.51
C VAL A 49 -0.49 -0.39 -4.96
N ARG A 50 -1.36 -1.22 -5.53
CA ARG A 50 -1.85 -1.13 -6.91
C ARG A 50 -2.32 0.29 -7.31
N GLY A 51 -2.31 0.56 -8.61
CA GLY A 51 -2.84 1.79 -9.22
C GLY A 51 -1.77 2.83 -9.55
N PRO A 52 -2.16 4.01 -10.03
CA PRO A 52 -1.22 5.07 -10.38
C PRO A 52 -0.62 5.72 -9.12
N MET A 53 0.67 6.04 -9.18
CA MET A 53 1.43 6.68 -8.10
C MET A 53 1.14 8.19 -8.05
N LEU A 54 -0.03 8.55 -7.53
CA LEU A 54 -0.56 9.91 -7.51
C LEU A 54 -0.94 10.34 -6.09
N ALA A 55 -0.59 11.58 -5.74
CA ALA A 55 -0.82 12.12 -4.40
C ALA A 55 -2.31 12.12 -4.00
N HIS A 56 -3.21 12.48 -4.93
CA HIS A 56 -4.66 12.50 -4.63
C HIS A 56 -5.20 11.08 -4.40
N LYS A 57 -4.77 10.09 -5.19
CA LYS A 57 -5.12 8.67 -5.00
C LYS A 57 -4.69 8.19 -3.62
N GLY A 58 -3.43 8.42 -3.24
CA GLY A 58 -2.93 8.02 -1.92
C GLY A 58 -3.64 8.73 -0.77
N SER A 59 -4.02 10.00 -0.96
CA SER A 59 -4.75 10.77 0.05
C SER A 59 -6.18 10.26 0.24
N GLU A 60 -6.89 9.99 -0.87
CA GLU A 60 -8.25 9.44 -0.84
C GLU A 60 -8.27 8.04 -0.20
N GLU A 61 -7.33 7.16 -0.56
CA GLU A 61 -7.17 5.86 0.09
C GLU A 61 -6.89 6.01 1.60
N GLY A 62 -6.07 6.98 1.99
CA GLY A 62 -5.75 7.24 3.40
C GLY A 62 -6.97 7.66 4.23
N VAL A 63 -7.78 8.60 3.72
CA VAL A 63 -9.04 8.99 4.36
C VAL A 63 -9.98 7.79 4.46
N MET A 64 -10.11 7.05 3.38
CA MET A 64 -10.99 5.88 3.25
C MET A 64 -10.60 4.74 4.21
N VAL A 65 -9.29 4.49 4.42
CA VAL A 65 -8.78 3.52 5.39
C VAL A 65 -9.00 4.02 6.82
N ALA A 66 -8.69 5.28 7.10
CA ALA A 66 -8.84 5.85 8.43
C ALA A 66 -10.29 5.76 8.93
N ASP A 67 -11.26 6.10 8.08
CA ASP A 67 -12.70 5.99 8.41
C ASP A 67 -13.10 4.54 8.74
N ARG A 68 -12.63 3.55 7.97
CA ARG A 68 -12.93 2.13 8.24
C ARG A 68 -12.31 1.63 9.54
N ILE A 69 -11.08 2.03 9.85
CA ILE A 69 -10.42 1.66 11.10
C ILE A 69 -11.25 2.10 12.32
N ILE A 70 -11.93 3.25 12.23
CA ILE A 70 -12.78 3.77 13.31
C ILE A 70 -14.27 3.38 13.19
N GLY A 71 -14.61 2.46 12.28
CA GLY A 71 -15.98 1.98 12.09
C GLY A 71 -16.94 3.01 11.49
N LYS A 72 -16.41 4.04 10.81
CA LYS A 72 -17.22 4.94 9.98
C LYS A 72 -17.26 4.35 8.57
N ASN A 73 -18.47 3.97 8.13
CA ASN A 73 -18.84 3.28 6.88
C ASN A 73 -18.94 1.74 6.97
#